data_AF-A0A0K8NVN7-F1
#
_entry.id   AF-A0A0K8NVN7-F1
#
_cell.length_a   1.000
_cell.length_b   1.000
_cell.length_c   1.000
_cell.angle_alpha   90.00
_cell.angle_beta   90.00
_cell.angle_gamma   90.00
#
_symmetry.space_group_name_H-M   'P 1'
#
loop_
_entity.id
_entity.type
_entity.pdbx_description
1 polymer ?
#
loop_
_entity_poly.entity_id
_entity_poly.type
_entity_poly.pdbx_seq_one_letter_code
_entity_poly.pdbx_strand_id
1 'polypeptide(L)'
;MAHDFAYELRQFIKTDRDPDRRRAAMSAISEFEDAGDDPEALQAFVEGSGKDALQAYCLPFMSFSSAPSGDYGFWPDIEWLEYCAQSKDGVIKVNAGDAWPPLWTSSGHEVQFIMEVNDHGNVTLYNRRRREVWSCV
;
A
#
# COMPACT_ATOMS: atom_id res chain seq x y z
N MET A 1 -9.28 -10.66 -14.09
CA MET A 1 -8.78 -10.73 -12.70
C MET A 1 -7.38 -11.32 -12.62
N ALA A 2 -7.17 -12.64 -12.83
CA ALA A 2 -5.82 -13.24 -12.78
C ALA A 2 -4.82 -12.56 -13.74
N HIS A 3 -5.25 -12.29 -14.97
CA HIS A 3 -4.45 -11.52 -15.94
C HIS A 3 -4.10 -10.11 -15.46
N ASP A 4 -4.99 -9.44 -14.73
CA ASP A 4 -4.76 -8.08 -14.22
C ASP A 4 -3.70 -8.11 -13.12
N PHE A 5 -3.78 -9.10 -12.21
CA PHE A 5 -2.77 -9.31 -11.17
C PHE A 5 -1.40 -9.56 -11.79
N ALA A 6 -1.32 -10.48 -12.77
CA ALA A 6 -0.08 -10.78 -13.47
C ALA A 6 0.45 -9.57 -14.24
N TYR A 7 -0.43 -8.75 -14.83
CA TYR A 7 -0.06 -7.52 -15.50
C TYR A 7 0.59 -6.53 -14.53
N GLU A 8 -0.04 -6.26 -13.38
CA GLU A 8 0.48 -5.34 -12.36
C GLU A 8 1.82 -5.82 -11.78
N LEU A 9 1.94 -7.10 -11.42
CA LEU A 9 3.20 -7.69 -10.96
C LEU A 9 4.33 -7.49 -11.98
N ARG A 10 4.05 -7.68 -13.27
CA ARG A 10 5.02 -7.43 -14.35
C ARG A 10 5.42 -5.96 -14.44
N GLN A 11 4.53 -5.01 -14.16
CA GLN A 11 4.92 -3.59 -14.12
C GLN A 11 5.81 -3.30 -12.91
N PHE A 12 5.44 -3.79 -11.72
CA PHE A 12 6.20 -3.55 -10.51
C PHE A 12 7.63 -4.09 -10.60
N ILE A 13 7.81 -5.31 -11.12
CA ILE A 13 9.14 -5.95 -11.28
C ILE A 13 10.11 -5.10 -12.10
N LYS A 14 9.63 -4.37 -13.12
CA LYS A 14 10.48 -3.55 -14.00
C LYS A 14 11.18 -2.42 -13.23
N THR A 15 10.51 -1.87 -12.23
CA THR A 15 10.97 -0.68 -11.50
C THR A 15 11.48 -1.00 -10.10
N ASP A 16 11.11 -2.15 -9.55
CA ASP A 16 11.47 -2.50 -8.18
C ASP A 16 12.97 -2.78 -8.04
N ARG A 17 13.51 -2.34 -6.91
CA ARG A 17 14.92 -2.51 -6.54
C ARG A 17 15.11 -3.54 -5.43
N ASP A 18 14.02 -3.96 -4.78
CA ASP A 18 14.06 -5.00 -3.75
C ASP A 18 14.17 -6.38 -4.42
N PRO A 19 15.29 -7.13 -4.23
CA PRO A 19 15.47 -8.41 -4.88
C PRO A 19 14.55 -9.51 -4.35
N ASP A 20 14.14 -9.44 -3.07
CA ASP A 20 13.33 -10.46 -2.44
C ASP A 20 11.86 -10.31 -2.86
N ARG A 21 11.35 -9.07 -2.86
CA ARG A 21 10.02 -8.77 -3.37
C ARG A 21 9.89 -9.07 -4.86
N ARG A 22 10.92 -8.75 -5.66
CA ARG A 22 10.97 -9.15 -7.07
C ARG A 22 10.95 -10.65 -7.26
N ARG A 23 11.69 -11.40 -6.45
CA ARG A 23 11.70 -12.87 -6.54
C ARG A 23 10.32 -13.45 -6.22
N ALA A 24 9.65 -12.96 -5.17
CA ALA A 24 8.29 -13.37 -4.84
C ALA A 24 7.31 -13.07 -5.99
N ALA A 25 7.38 -11.86 -6.56
CA ALA A 25 6.54 -11.48 -7.69
C ALA A 25 6.80 -12.32 -8.95
N MET A 26 8.07 -12.65 -9.25
CA MET A 26 8.43 -13.53 -10.35
C MET A 26 7.93 -14.97 -10.12
N SER A 27 7.98 -15.47 -8.87
CA SER A 27 7.43 -16.77 -8.52
C SER A 27 5.92 -16.82 -8.75
N ALA A 28 5.19 -15.80 -8.30
CA ALA A 28 3.74 -15.69 -8.52
C ALA A 28 3.40 -15.63 -10.03
N ILE A 29 4.20 -14.91 -10.84
CA ILE A 29 4.01 -14.89 -12.30
C ILE A 29 4.25 -16.27 -12.92
N SER A 30 5.23 -17.03 -12.44
CA SER A 30 5.47 -18.41 -12.90
C SER A 30 4.25 -19.30 -12.63
N GLU A 31 3.67 -19.21 -11.43
CA GLU A 31 2.46 -19.95 -11.07
C GLU A 31 1.27 -19.57 -11.97
N PHE A 32 1.13 -18.28 -12.29
CA PHE A 32 0.13 -17.81 -13.25
C PHE A 32 0.37 -18.36 -14.67
N GLU A 33 1.62 -18.42 -15.13
CA GLU A 33 1.98 -18.96 -16.45
C GLU A 33 1.75 -20.48 -16.52
N ASP A 34 2.07 -21.19 -15.44
CA ASP A 34 1.84 -22.64 -15.30
C ASP A 34 0.34 -22.99 -15.25
N ALA A 35 -0.50 -22.09 -14.72
CA ALA A 35 -1.95 -22.26 -14.69
C ALA A 35 -2.58 -22.28 -16.10
N GLY A 36 -1.99 -21.59 -17.08
CA GLY A 36 -2.52 -21.53 -18.45
C GLY A 36 -3.97 -21.06 -18.50
N ASP A 37 -4.85 -21.89 -19.08
CA ASP A 37 -6.29 -21.62 -19.20
C ASP A 37 -7.14 -22.34 -18.11
N ASP A 38 -6.52 -22.98 -17.12
CA ASP A 38 -7.24 -23.69 -16.05
C ASP A 38 -7.90 -22.70 -15.07
N PRO A 39 -9.24 -22.63 -15.01
CA PRO A 39 -9.95 -21.69 -14.14
C PRO A 39 -9.69 -21.90 -12.65
N GLU A 40 -9.50 -23.14 -12.19
CA GLU A 40 -9.27 -23.44 -10.76
C GLU A 40 -7.86 -22.99 -10.35
N ALA A 41 -6.88 -23.26 -11.20
CA ALA A 41 -5.50 -22.82 -10.97
C ALA A 41 -5.38 -21.28 -11.02
N LEU A 42 -6.07 -20.63 -11.96
CA LEU A 42 -6.11 -19.16 -12.05
C LEU A 42 -6.77 -18.54 -10.81
N GLN A 43 -7.82 -19.16 -10.26
CA GLN A 43 -8.45 -18.70 -9.03
C GLN A 43 -7.51 -18.89 -7.82
N ALA A 44 -6.82 -20.03 -7.72
CA ALA A 44 -5.85 -20.29 -6.67
C ALA A 44 -4.69 -19.27 -6.68
N PHE A 45 -4.22 -18.90 -7.88
CA PHE A 45 -3.25 -17.81 -8.04
C PHE A 45 -3.79 -16.47 -7.51
N VAL A 46 -5.03 -16.11 -7.85
CA VAL A 46 -5.64 -14.84 -7.39
C VAL A 46 -5.80 -14.81 -5.87
N GLU A 47 -6.24 -15.90 -5.25
CA GLU A 47 -6.48 -15.96 -3.81
C GLU A 47 -5.21 -16.20 -2.97
N GLY A 48 -4.15 -16.71 -3.60
CA GLY A 48 -2.86 -17.01 -2.98
C GLY A 48 -1.75 -16.09 -3.48
N SER A 49 -0.82 -16.66 -4.25
CA SER A 49 0.47 -16.03 -4.56
C SER A 49 0.36 -14.68 -5.27
N GLY A 50 -0.64 -14.49 -6.14
CA GLY A 50 -0.89 -13.22 -6.81
C GLY A 50 -1.25 -12.10 -5.84
N LYS A 51 -2.17 -12.38 -4.90
CA LYS A 51 -2.57 -11.41 -3.86
C LYS A 51 -1.44 -11.14 -2.89
N ASP A 52 -0.76 -12.18 -2.40
CA ASP A 52 0.35 -12.03 -1.45
C ASP A 52 1.50 -11.23 -2.07
N ALA A 53 1.82 -11.47 -3.35
CA ALA A 53 2.84 -10.72 -4.06
C ALA A 53 2.46 -9.24 -4.25
N LEU A 54 1.20 -8.94 -4.59
CA LEU A 54 0.74 -7.54 -4.72
C LEU A 54 0.68 -6.84 -3.36
N GLN A 55 0.28 -7.54 -2.30
CA GLN A 55 0.28 -7.01 -0.93
C GLN A 55 1.67 -6.55 -0.48
N ALA A 56 2.76 -7.20 -0.94
CA ALA A 56 4.13 -6.79 -0.65
C ALA A 56 4.55 -5.46 -1.33
N TYR A 57 3.80 -5.00 -2.33
CA TYR A 57 3.99 -3.69 -2.98
C TYR A 57 3.16 -2.57 -2.35
N CYS A 58 2.28 -2.88 -1.39
CA CYS A 58 1.54 -1.86 -0.67
C CYS A 58 2.47 -0.83 -0.03
N LEU A 59 2.16 0.45 -0.26
CA LEU A 59 2.80 1.53 0.47
C LEU A 59 2.35 1.51 1.94
N PRO A 60 3.06 2.19 2.85
CA PRO A 60 2.65 2.30 4.24
C PRO A 60 1.18 2.73 4.36
N PHE A 61 0.45 2.05 5.25
CA PHE A 61 -1.00 2.27 5.45
C PHE A 61 -1.83 2.06 4.18
N MET A 62 -1.43 1.13 3.32
CA MET A 62 -2.26 0.62 2.23
C MET A 62 -2.44 -0.89 2.35
N SER A 63 -3.55 -1.37 1.81
CA SER A 63 -3.87 -2.78 1.67
C SER A 63 -4.25 -3.08 0.22
N PHE A 64 -3.91 -4.27 -0.27
CA PHE A 64 -4.39 -4.75 -1.54
C PHE A 64 -5.58 -5.67 -1.31
N SER A 65 -6.78 -5.17 -1.60
CA SER A 65 -8.02 -5.86 -1.27
C SER A 65 -9.10 -5.60 -2.32
N SER A 66 -10.18 -6.36 -2.24
CA SER A 66 -11.38 -6.12 -3.04
C SER A 66 -12.22 -5.01 -2.41
N ALA A 67 -12.67 -4.08 -3.23
CA ALA A 67 -13.74 -3.17 -2.88
C ALA A 67 -15.07 -3.94 -2.76
N PRO A 68 -16.11 -3.36 -2.10
CA PRO A 68 -17.45 -3.94 -2.10
C PRO A 68 -18.05 -4.16 -3.51
N SER A 69 -17.55 -3.45 -4.53
CA SER A 69 -17.92 -3.69 -5.93
C SER A 69 -17.35 -4.99 -6.51
N GLY A 70 -16.37 -5.60 -5.85
CA GLY A 70 -15.64 -6.78 -6.29
C GLY A 70 -14.30 -6.48 -6.97
N ASP A 71 -14.00 -5.22 -7.25
CA ASP A 71 -12.76 -4.82 -7.91
C ASP A 71 -11.59 -4.82 -6.92
N TYR A 72 -10.49 -5.46 -7.30
CA TYR A 72 -9.26 -5.41 -6.53
C TYR A 72 -8.48 -4.12 -6.80
N GLY A 73 -7.85 -3.60 -5.76
CA GLY A 73 -7.05 -2.39 -5.84
C GLY A 73 -6.20 -2.17 -4.60
N PHE A 74 -5.38 -1.13 -4.66
CA PHE A 74 -4.62 -0.64 -3.52
C PHE A 74 -5.44 0.43 -2.80
N TRP A 75 -5.84 0.15 -1.57
CA TRP A 75 -6.72 1.00 -0.79
C TRP A 75 -6.00 1.50 0.46
N PRO A 76 -6.11 2.80 0.79
CA PRO A 76 -5.62 3.31 2.06
C PRO A 76 -6.32 2.66 3.25
N ASP A 77 -5.55 2.20 4.23
CA ASP A 77 -6.04 1.75 5.53
C ASP A 77 -6.13 2.96 6.48
N ILE A 78 -7.21 3.74 6.30
CA ILE A 78 -7.45 4.97 7.07
C ILE A 78 -7.71 4.66 8.55
N GLU A 79 -8.33 3.51 8.86
CA GLU A 79 -8.61 3.11 10.24
C GLU A 79 -7.30 2.89 11.01
N TRP A 80 -6.38 2.12 10.44
CA TRP A 80 -5.06 1.91 11.06
C TRP A 80 -4.24 3.20 11.12
N LEU A 81 -4.29 4.03 10.07
CA LEU A 81 -3.59 5.32 10.05
C LEU A 81 -4.09 6.27 11.15
N GLU A 82 -5.40 6.41 11.32
CA GLU A 82 -6.00 7.21 12.40
C GLU A 82 -5.62 6.66 13.77
N TYR A 83 -5.63 5.34 13.95
CA TYR A 83 -5.19 4.73 15.20
C TYR A 83 -3.73 5.09 15.54
N CYS A 84 -2.81 4.99 14.58
CA CYS A 84 -1.40 5.37 14.78
C CYS A 84 -1.25 6.87 15.08
N ALA A 85 -2.03 7.72 14.40
CA ALA A 85 -2.02 9.16 14.66
C ALA A 85 -2.52 9.51 16.08
N GLN A 86 -3.58 8.85 16.54
CA GLN A 86 -4.17 9.05 17.86
C GLN A 86 -3.25 8.56 18.99
N SER A 87 -2.63 7.39 18.78
CA SER A 87 -1.66 6.81 19.74
C SER A 87 -0.29 7.49 19.70
N LYS A 88 -0.05 8.40 18.74
CA LYS A 88 1.24 9.07 18.48
C LYS A 88 2.35 8.07 18.19
N ASP A 89 2.01 6.97 17.54
CA ASP A 89 2.94 5.93 17.13
C ASP A 89 3.44 6.21 15.72
N GLY A 90 4.55 6.95 15.62
CA GLY A 90 5.22 7.24 14.35
C GLY A 90 4.43 8.10 13.35
N VAL A 91 3.19 8.48 13.64
CA VAL A 91 2.32 9.30 12.79
C VAL A 91 1.90 10.57 13.52
N ILE A 92 1.94 11.70 12.82
CA ILE A 92 1.33 12.95 13.28
C ILE A 92 0.24 13.38 12.31
N LYS A 93 -0.94 13.69 12.84
CA LYS A 93 -2.04 14.30 12.08
C LYS A 93 -1.96 15.83 12.13
N VAL A 94 -2.13 16.47 10.98
CA VAL A 94 -2.17 17.94 10.80
C VAL A 94 -3.31 18.35 9.88
N ASN A 95 -3.82 19.57 10.00
CA ASN A 95 -4.74 20.10 9.01
C ASN A 95 -3.96 20.69 7.84
N ALA A 96 -4.52 20.62 6.63
CA ALA A 96 -3.91 21.22 5.45
C ALA A 96 -3.72 22.74 5.65
N GLY A 97 -2.50 23.21 5.39
CA GLY A 97 -2.10 24.61 5.58
C GLY A 97 -1.52 24.93 6.96
N ASP A 98 -1.63 24.02 7.94
CA ASP A 98 -0.95 24.19 9.23
C ASP A 98 0.56 24.02 9.09
N ALA A 99 1.32 24.73 9.92
CA ALA A 99 2.76 24.52 10.00
C ALA A 99 3.07 23.13 10.59
N TRP A 100 3.81 22.32 9.85
CA TRP A 100 4.14 20.96 10.30
C TRP A 100 5.06 20.99 11.52
N PRO A 101 4.77 20.21 12.57
CA PRO A 101 5.60 20.16 13.77
C PRO A 101 6.97 19.52 13.50
N PRO A 102 7.93 19.66 14.42
CA PRO A 102 9.19 18.92 14.36
C PRO A 102 8.96 17.41 14.28
N LEU A 103 9.81 16.70 13.54
CA LEU A 103 9.69 15.25 13.31
C LEU A 103 10.16 14.39 14.51
N TRP A 104 10.23 15.00 15.69
CA TRP A 104 10.56 14.35 16.96
C TRP A 104 9.53 14.82 18.00
N THR A 105 8.94 13.87 18.72
CA THR A 105 8.00 14.22 19.79
C THR A 105 8.75 14.64 21.05
N SER A 106 8.07 15.36 21.95
CA SER A 106 8.60 15.68 23.29
C SER A 106 8.83 14.43 24.16
N SER A 107 8.23 13.29 23.80
CA SER A 107 8.44 11.98 24.43
C SER A 107 9.64 11.21 23.86
N GLY A 108 10.37 11.79 22.90
CA GLY A 108 11.54 11.15 22.27
C GLY A 108 11.19 10.11 21.21
N HIS A 109 9.92 10.00 20.80
CA HIS A 109 9.52 9.12 19.71
C HIS A 109 9.77 9.79 18.36
N GLU A 110 10.22 8.99 17.41
CA GLU A 110 10.59 9.45 16.09
C GLU A 110 9.39 9.40 15.14
N VAL A 111 9.02 10.53 14.56
CA VAL A 111 7.89 10.62 13.63
C VAL A 111 8.34 10.09 12.27
N GLN A 112 7.63 9.09 11.77
CA GLN A 112 7.88 8.46 10.47
C GLN A 112 6.98 9.02 9.36
N PHE A 113 5.75 9.40 9.69
CA PHE A 113 4.76 9.86 8.73
C PHE A 113 3.97 11.07 9.22
N ILE A 114 3.49 11.85 8.27
CA ILE A 114 2.56 12.96 8.47
C ILE A 114 1.29 12.65 7.71
N MET A 115 0.18 12.63 8.43
CA MET A 115 -1.17 12.53 7.90
C MET A 115 -1.74 13.95 7.81
N GLU A 116 -1.84 14.50 6.61
CA GLU A 116 -2.48 15.79 6.37
C GLU A 116 -3.93 15.57 5.97
N VAL A 117 -4.85 16.29 6.62
CA VAL A 117 -6.28 16.24 6.30
C VAL A 117 -6.76 17.63 5.88
N ASN A 118 -7.39 17.74 4.72
CA ASN A 118 -7.97 19.01 4.26
C ASN A 118 -9.40 19.21 4.79
N ASP A 119 -9.97 20.38 4.49
CA ASP A 119 -11.32 20.79 4.88
C ASP A 119 -12.45 19.96 4.23
N HIS A 120 -12.14 19.26 3.16
CA HIS A 120 -13.05 18.30 2.50
C HIS A 120 -12.94 16.87 3.08
N GLY A 121 -12.00 16.61 3.98
CA GLY A 121 -11.76 15.29 4.55
C GLY A 121 -10.79 14.41 3.75
N ASN A 122 -10.17 14.95 2.69
CA ASN A 122 -9.18 14.23 1.90
C ASN A 122 -7.92 14.05 2.73
N VAL A 123 -7.31 12.88 2.61
CA VAL A 123 -6.14 12.47 3.40
C VAL A 123 -4.95 12.33 2.48
N THR A 124 -3.84 13.01 2.82
CA THR A 124 -2.56 12.83 2.15
C THR A 124 -1.51 12.36 3.15
N LEU A 125 -0.81 11.27 2.82
CA LEU A 125 0.26 10.73 3.63
C LEU A 125 1.61 11.19 3.09
N TYR A 126 2.44 11.73 3.97
CA TYR A 126 3.82 12.11 3.66
C TYR A 126 4.81 11.33 4.51
N ASN A 127 5.97 11.03 3.94
CA ASN A 127 7.09 10.47 4.70
C ASN A 127 7.92 11.56 5.40
N ARG A 128 8.90 11.14 6.19
CA ARG A 128 9.84 12.04 6.92
C ARG A 128 10.56 13.06 6.06
N ARG A 129 10.77 12.78 4.77
CA ARG A 129 11.39 13.71 3.83
C ARG A 129 10.39 14.70 3.25
N ARG A 130 9.17 14.74 3.79
CA ARG A 130 8.03 15.56 3.33
C ARG A 130 7.68 15.30 1.87
N ARG A 131 7.87 14.07 1.42
CA ARG A 131 7.42 13.62 0.10
C ARG A 131 6.11 12.88 0.25
N GLU A 132 5.18 13.18 -0.64
CA GLU A 132 3.91 12.47 -0.73
C GLU A 132 4.19 10.98 -0.97
N VAL A 133 3.49 10.15 -0.22
CA VAL A 133 3.47 8.70 -0.36
C VAL A 133 2.23 8.32 -1.17
N TRP A 134 1.06 8.81 -0.77
CA TRP A 134 -0.20 8.69 -1.48
C TRP A 134 -1.18 9.78 -1.01
N SER A 135 -2.23 10.00 -1.80
CA SER A 135 -3.36 10.87 -1.47
C SER A 135 -4.68 10.16 -1.78
N CYS A 136 -5.67 10.34 -0.91
CA CYS A 136 -7.03 9.84 -1.04
C CYS A 136 -7.99 11.04 -1.00
N VAL A 137 -8.75 11.23 -2.08
CA VAL A 137 -9.58 12.40 -2.36
C VAL A 137 -11.02 12.03 -2.67
#